data_AF-A0A6N7WF76-F1
#
_entry.id   AF-A0A6N7WF76-F1
#
_cell.length_a   1.000
_cell.length_b   1.000
_cell.length_c   1.000
_cell.angle_alpha   90.00
_cell.angle_beta   90.00
_cell.angle_gamma   90.00
#
_symmetry.space_group_name_H-M   'P 1'
#
loop_
_entity.id
_entity.type
_entity.pdbx_description
1 polymer ?
#
loop_
_entity_poly.entity_id
_entity_poly.type
_entity_poly.pdbx_seq_one_letter_code
_entity_poly.pdbx_strand_id
1 'polypeptide(L)' 'MKKKIEDHRLTVFSAPYAVFTIICSCLSWIFSEYRILMFQIWYQVSAVIWLVLAVTAVMLLIRLLKLKKLRNEINHRKE' A
#
# COMPACT_ATOMS: atom_id res chain seq x y z
N MET A 1 12.64 -3.74 -21.03
CA MET A 1 12.76 -2.54 -20.16
C MET A 1 11.55 -2.26 -19.25
N LYS A 2 10.29 -2.59 -19.61
CA LYS A 2 9.10 -2.28 -18.78
C LYS A 2 9.08 -2.90 -17.37
N LYS A 3 9.60 -4.13 -17.19
CA LYS A 3 9.65 -4.80 -15.87
C LYS A 3 10.48 -4.03 -14.82
N LYS A 4 11.59 -3.41 -15.23
CA LYS A 4 12.51 -2.72 -14.31
C LYS A 4 11.88 -1.53 -13.59
N ILE A 5 10.85 -0.91 -14.17
CA ILE A 5 10.15 0.26 -13.59
C ILE A 5 9.08 -0.19 -12.59
N GLU A 6 8.47 -1.37 -12.79
CA GLU A 6 7.46 -1.90 -11.89
C GLU A 6 8.09 -2.41 -10.59
N ASP A 7 9.22 -3.13 -10.69
CA ASP A 7 10.05 -3.54 -9.55
C ASP A 7 10.52 -2.34 -8.72
N HIS A 8 11.01 -1.28 -9.38
CA HIS A 8 11.50 -0.10 -8.66
C HIS A 8 10.38 0.61 -7.88
N ARG A 9 9.15 0.62 -8.41
CA ARG A 9 7.98 1.16 -7.68
C ARG A 9 7.52 0.25 -6.54
N LEU A 10 7.66 -1.07 -6.68
CA LEU A 10 7.34 -2.03 -5.62
C LEU A 10 8.33 -1.91 -4.47
N THR A 11 9.63 -1.77 -4.77
CA THR A 11 10.68 -1.54 -3.77
C THR A 11 10.44 -0.23 -3.01
N VAL A 12 10.09 0.86 -3.73
CA VAL A 12 9.74 2.15 -3.11
C VAL A 12 8.51 2.07 -2.22
N PHE A 13 7.57 1.15 -2.49
CA PHE A 13 6.41 0.94 -1.63
C PHE A 13 6.72 0.02 -0.44
N SER A 14 7.67 -0.90 -0.59
CA SER A 14 8.09 -1.82 0.48
C SER A 14 8.97 -1.17 1.56
N ALA A 15 9.80 -0.21 1.16
CA ALA A 15 10.70 0.50 2.08
C ALA A 15 9.96 1.23 3.22
N PRO A 16 8.92 2.06 2.97
CA PRO A 16 8.18 2.72 4.04
C PRO A 16 7.38 1.72 4.89
N TYR A 17 6.94 0.59 4.33
CA TYR A 17 6.25 -0.46 5.08
C TYR A 17 7.17 -1.11 6.11
N ALA A 18 8.41 -1.45 5.73
CA ALA A 18 9.40 -2.02 6.64
C ALA A 18 9.74 -1.06 7.79
N VAL A 19 9.93 0.22 7.48
CA VAL A 19 10.18 1.26 8.49
C VAL A 19 8.98 1.42 9.41
N PHE A 20 7.76 1.38 8.86
CA PHE A 20 6.52 1.45 9.64
C PHE A 20 6.36 0.27 10.60
N THR A 21 6.68 -0.95 10.15
CA THR A 21 6.65 -2.15 10.99
C THR A 21 7.62 -2.04 12.17
N ILE A 22 8.85 -1.58 11.93
CA ILE A 22 9.87 -1.43 13.00
C ILE A 22 9.42 -0.39 14.03
N ILE A 23 8.90 0.76 13.58
CA ILE A 23 8.40 1.82 14.46
C ILE A 23 7.22 1.31 15.29
N CYS A 24 6.27 0.62 14.67
CA CYS A 24 5.09 0.08 15.35
C CYS A 24 5.46 -0.97 16.41
N SER A 25 6.40 -1.88 16.12
CA SER A 25 6.88 -2.88 17.08
C SER A 25 7.61 -2.24 18.27
N CYS A 26 8.42 -1.20 18.01
CA CYS A 26 9.15 -0.50 19.07
C CYS A 26 8.20 0.28 20.00
N LEU A 27 7.18 0.92 19.43
CA LEU A 27 6.14 1.62 20.19
C LEU A 27 5.28 0.66 21.01
N SER A 28 4.92 -0.51 20.48
CA SER A 28 4.13 -1.51 21.23
C SER A 28 4.85 -2.06 22.47
N TRP A 29 6.18 -2.22 22.43
CA TRP A 29 6.96 -2.71 23.58
C TRP A 29 7.00 -1.71 24.73
N ILE A 30 7.08 -0.42 24.43
CA ILE A 30 7.25 0.64 25.42
C ILE A 30 5.94 1.03 26.12
N PHE A 31 4.79 0.69 25.52
CA PHE A 31 3.47 1.20 25.92
C PHE A 31 2.66 0.28 26.86
N SER A 32 3.27 -0.75 27.45
CA SER A 32 2.59 -1.76 28.26
C SER A 32 1.84 -1.22 29.49
N GLU A 33 2.13 -0.01 29.97
CA GLU A 33 1.48 0.59 31.16
C GLU A 33 0.25 1.47 30.86
N TYR A 34 -0.02 1.86 29.61
CA TYR A 34 -1.07 2.84 29.29
C TYR A 34 -2.16 2.24 28.39
N ARG A 35 -3.11 1.51 28.98
CA ARG A 35 -4.24 0.86 28.26
C ARG A 35 -5.09 1.80 27.40
N ILE A 36 -5.23 3.08 27.79
CA ILE A 36 -5.99 4.09 27.03
C ILE A 36 -5.21 4.56 25.80
N LEU A 37 -3.90 4.82 25.96
CA LEU A 37 -3.01 5.15 24.85
C LEU A 37 -2.84 3.97 23.90
N MET A 38 -2.85 2.74 24.42
CA MET A 38 -2.82 1.53 23.60
C MET A 38 -4.03 1.47 22.66
N PHE A 39 -5.24 1.77 23.12
CA PHE A 39 -6.43 1.83 22.26
C PHE A 39 -6.32 2.91 21.18
N GLN A 40 -5.79 4.07 21.54
CA GLN A 40 -5.63 5.19 20.62
C GLN A 40 -4.58 4.89 19.53
N ILE A 41 -3.45 4.29 19.92
CA ILE A 41 -2.41 3.81 19.00
C ILE A 41 -2.96 2.70 18.11
N TRP A 42 -3.72 1.77 18.66
CA TRP A 42 -4.31 0.67 17.90
C TRP A 42 -5.29 1.17 16.83
N TYR A 43 -6.09 2.18 17.17
CA TYR A 43 -7.00 2.83 16.23
C TYR A 43 -6.24 3.64 15.18
N GLN A 44 -5.20 4.39 15.57
CA GLN A 44 -4.35 5.13 14.63
C GLN A 44 -3.64 4.19 13.65
N VAL A 45 -3.04 3.11 14.14
CA VAL A 45 -2.37 2.10 13.31
C VAL A 45 -3.37 1.45 12.34
N SER A 46 -4.56 1.10 12.81
CA SER A 46 -5.63 0.57 11.94
C SER A 46 -6.05 1.57 10.87
N ALA A 47 -6.21 2.84 11.22
CA ALA A 47 -6.54 3.90 10.26
C ALA A 47 -5.43 4.08 9.21
N VAL A 48 -4.16 4.02 9.61
CA VAL A 48 -3.03 4.10 8.69
C VAL A 48 -2.96 2.89 7.77
N ILE A 49 -3.18 1.68 8.29
CA ILE A 49 -3.25 0.45 7.48
C ILE A 49 -4.37 0.58 6.44
N TRP A 50 -5.56 1.01 6.85
CA TRP A 50 -6.69 1.23 5.96
C TRP A 50 -6.38 2.28 4.88
N LEU A 51 -5.70 3.36 5.24
CA LEU A 51 -5.32 4.40 4.30
C LEU A 51 -4.30 3.89 3.26
N VAL A 52 -3.28 3.15 3.69
CA VAL A 52 -2.30 2.51 2.79
C VAL A 52 -2.99 1.50 1.88
N LEU A 53 -3.91 0.70 2.43
CA LEU A 53 -4.69 -0.27 1.66
C LEU A 53 -5.54 0.43 0.59
N ALA A 54 -6.23 1.51 0.95
CA ALA A 54 -7.04 2.31 0.03
C ALA A 54 -6.18 2.92 -1.10
N VAL A 55 -5.02 3.50 -0.76
CA VAL A 55 -4.08 4.05 -1.76
C VAL A 55 -3.60 2.95 -2.72
N THR A 56 -3.29 1.77 -2.20
CA THR A 56 -2.86 0.60 -3.00
C THR A 56 -3.98 0.15 -3.94
N ALA A 57 -5.21 0.04 -3.43
CA ALA A 57 -6.39 -0.33 -4.21
C ALA A 57 -6.69 0.68 -5.33
N VAL A 58 -6.62 1.98 -5.05
CA VAL A 58 -6.81 3.04 -6.05
C VAL A 58 -5.71 2.97 -7.13
N MET A 59 -4.45 2.76 -6.75
CA MET A 59 -3.38 2.61 -7.73
C MET A 59 -3.60 1.37 -8.62
N LEU A 60 -4.02 0.24 -8.03
CA LEU A 60 -4.38 -0.98 -8.77
C LEU A 60 -5.55 -0.75 -9.72
N LEU A 61 -6.59 -0.05 -9.29
CA LEU A 61 -7.74 0.31 -10.13
C LEU A 61 -7.33 1.15 -11.34
N ILE A 62 -6.47 2.16 -11.15
CA ILE A 62 -5.94 2.98 -12.26
C ILE A 62 -5.13 2.12 -13.24
N ARG A 63 -4.32 1.18 -12.75
CA ARG A 63 -3.58 0.23 -13.61
C ARG A 63 -4.52 -0.68 -14.38
N LEU A 64 -5.55 -1.21 -13.72
CA LEU A 64 -6.60 -2.03 -14.31
C LEU A 64 -7.34 -1.29 -15.42
N LEU A 65 -7.69 -0.02 -15.20
CA LEU A 65 -8.32 0.83 -16.20
C LEU A 65 -7.41 1.05 -17.43
N LYS A 66 -6.13 1.34 -17.21
CA LYS A 66 -5.14 1.44 -18.30
C LYS A 66 -5.02 0.13 -19.09
N LEU A 67 -4.97 -1.00 -18.40
CA LEU A 67 -4.91 -2.33 -19.02
C LEU A 67 -6.18 -2.65 -19.81
N LYS A 68 -7.36 -2.34 -19.28
CA LYS A 68 -8.64 -2.50 -19.99
C LYS A 68 -8.68 -1.66 -21.26
N LYS A 69 -8.28 -0.39 -21.20
CA LYS A 69 -8.23 0.49 -22.36
C LYS A 69 -7.31 -0.04 -23.46
N LEU A 70 -6.11 -0.49 -23.07
CA LEU A 70 -5.12 -1.05 -23.99
C LEU A 70 -5.58 -2.38 -24.61
N ARG A 71 -6.28 -3.21 -23.83
CA ARG A 71 -6.89 -4.46 -24.33
C ARG A 71 -8.00 -4.20 -25.33
N ASN A 72 -8.83 -3.18 -25.09
CA ASN A 72 -9.92 -2.80 -26.00
C ASN A 72 -9.38 -2.31 -27.35
N GLU A 73 -8.31 -1.50 -27.32
CA GLU A 73 -7.63 -1.02 -28.53
C GLU A 73 -6.98 -2.15 -29.35
N ILE A 74 -6.42 -3.18 -28.67
CA ILE A 74 -5.89 -4.38 -29.35
C ILE A 74 -7.01 -5.20 -29.99
N ASN A 75 -8.15 -5.38 -29.32
CA ASN A 75 -9.28 -6.12 -29.88
C ASN A 75 -9.86 -5.41 -31.12
N HIS A 76 -9.99 -4.09 -31.09
CA HIS A 76 -10.44 -3.30 -32.24
C HIS A 76 -9.49 -3.38 -33.45
N ARG A 77 -8.20 -3.65 -33.23
CA ARG A 77 -7.20 -3.79 -34.32
C ARG A 77 -7.13 -5.20 -34.92
N LYS A 78 -7.82 -6.18 -34.33
CA LYS A 78 -7.91 -7.56 -34.82
C LYS A 78 -9.17 -7.84 -35.64
N GLU A 79 -10.13 -6.92 -35.60
CA GLU A 79 -11.31 -6.85 -36.45
C GLU A 79 -10.98 -6.07 -37.73
#